data_AF-A0A851PCR0-F1
#
_entry.id   AF-A0A851PCR0-F1
#
_cell.length_a   1.000
_cell.length_b   1.000
_cell.length_c   1.000
_cell.angle_alpha   90.00
_cell.angle_beta   90.00
_cell.angle_gamma   90.00
#
_symmetry.space_group_name_H-M   'P 1'
#
loop_
_entity.id
_entity.type
_entity.pdbx_description
1 polymer ?
#
loop_
_entity_poly.entity_id
_entity_poly.type
_entity_poly.pdbx_seq_one_letter_code
_entity_poly.pdbx_strand_id
1 'polypeptide(L)'
;LVLGALLGAPWRALHGAPLAELSGDQDFQLFLHKNLEFTRKIKGDVAALQRVVCDTFQLCQEEELLLVRQDLPVAQVPMEQCHSRGFQADACFSQIRNGLRAYHGSLAAVLQLLPAHAGAVETLQLDAAN
;
A
#
# COMPACT_ATOMS: atom_id res chain seq x y z
N LEU A 1 29.12 43.47 55.86
CA LEU A 1 30.24 42.88 55.09
C LEU A 1 29.70 41.67 54.36
N VAL A 2 29.46 41.83 53.05
CA VAL A 2 28.85 40.84 52.17
C VAL A 2 29.94 39.90 51.66
N LEU A 3 29.91 38.65 52.11
CA LEU A 3 30.48 37.50 51.39
C LEU A 3 29.36 36.93 50.51
N GLY A 4 29.56 36.33 49.35
CA GLY A 4 30.73 35.84 48.64
C GLY A 4 30.18 35.15 47.38
N ALA A 5 30.98 35.15 46.33
CA ALA A 5 30.62 34.74 44.98
C ALA A 5 30.10 33.29 44.86
N LEU A 6 29.37 33.00 43.77
CA LEU A 6 29.72 32.02 42.73
C LEU A 6 28.46 31.48 42.01
N LEU A 7 28.36 31.86 40.74
CA LEU A 7 28.25 30.97 39.59
C LEU A 7 27.30 29.76 39.71
N GLY A 8 26.19 29.85 39.00
CA GLY A 8 25.34 28.69 38.73
C GLY A 8 24.15 29.10 37.87
N ALA A 9 24.40 29.50 36.61
CA ALA A 9 23.34 29.48 35.62
C ALA A 9 22.84 28.03 35.54
N PRO A 10 21.57 27.74 35.89
CA PRO A 10 21.08 26.39 35.69
C PRO A 10 20.99 26.22 34.18
N TRP A 11 21.88 25.39 33.64
CA TRP A 11 21.74 24.81 32.32
C TRP A 11 20.28 24.37 32.21
N ARG A 12 19.49 25.08 31.41
CA ARG A 12 18.23 24.54 30.94
C ARG A 12 18.64 23.32 30.12
N ALA A 13 18.47 22.14 30.72
CA ALA A 13 18.43 20.90 29.98
C ALA A 13 17.34 21.08 28.93
N LEU A 14 17.77 21.45 27.72
CA LEU A 14 17.02 21.22 26.50
C LEU A 14 16.67 19.74 26.57
N HIS A 15 15.43 19.46 26.93
CA HIS A 15 14.88 18.13 26.82
C HIS A 15 15.05 17.79 25.36
N GLY A 16 16.01 16.90 25.08
CA GLY A 16 16.19 16.37 23.75
C GLY A 16 14.84 15.84 23.32
N ALA A 17 14.19 16.53 22.38
CA ALA A 17 13.14 15.90 21.62
C ALA A 17 13.74 14.59 21.10
N PRO A 18 13.09 13.44 21.29
CA PRO A 18 13.65 12.18 20.83
C PRO A 18 13.99 12.37 19.36
N LEU A 19 15.25 12.07 19.00
CA LEU A 19 15.68 12.02 17.62
C LEU A 19 14.62 11.20 16.87
N ALA A 20 14.14 11.69 15.72
CA ALA A 20 13.07 11.03 14.96
C ALA A 20 13.40 9.54 14.66
N GLU A 21 14.69 9.20 14.66
CA GLU A 21 15.22 7.84 14.50
C GLU A 21 15.04 6.91 15.71
N LEU A 22 14.64 7.43 16.88
CA LEU A 22 14.39 6.68 18.12
C LEU A 22 12.92 6.77 18.57
N SER A 23 12.05 7.37 17.75
CA SER A 23 10.62 7.59 18.04
C SER A 23 9.70 6.54 17.39
N GLY A 24 10.26 5.50 16.78
CA GLY A 24 9.47 4.43 16.15
C GLY A 24 10.17 3.09 16.27
N ASP A 25 9.38 2.04 16.47
CA ASP A 25 9.84 0.66 16.32
C ASP A 25 10.50 0.50 14.95
N GLN A 26 11.81 0.21 14.93
CA GLN A 26 12.61 0.10 13.71
C GLN A 26 12.02 -0.94 12.76
N ASP A 27 11.47 -2.02 13.31
CA ASP A 27 10.83 -3.08 12.53
C ASP A 27 9.54 -2.58 11.86
N PHE A 28 8.77 -1.73 12.55
CA PHE A 28 7.59 -1.11 11.99
C PHE A 28 7.94 -0.12 10.85
N GLN A 29 9.01 0.67 11.00
CA GLN A 29 9.47 1.56 9.93
C GLN A 29 9.95 0.78 8.70
N LEU A 30 10.69 -0.31 8.92
CA LEU A 30 11.10 -1.20 7.84
C LEU A 30 9.90 -1.85 7.15
N PHE A 31 8.91 -2.30 7.93
CA PHE A 31 7.65 -2.82 7.41
C PHE A 31 6.94 -1.80 6.52
N LEU A 32 6.78 -0.56 7.00
CA LEU A 32 6.14 0.51 6.23
C LEU A 32 6.90 0.80 4.93
N HIS A 33 8.22 0.93 4.99
CA HIS A 33 9.03 1.21 3.81
C HIS A 33 8.89 0.11 2.76
N LYS A 34 8.99 -1.16 3.16
CA LYS A 34 8.82 -2.30 2.26
C LYS A 34 7.43 -2.33 1.62
N ASN A 35 6.37 -2.14 2.41
CA ASN A 35 4.99 -2.15 1.90
C ASN A 35 4.72 -1.00 0.93
N LEU A 36 5.32 0.17 1.14
CA LEU A 36 5.23 1.30 0.21
C LEU A 36 5.91 0.98 -1.12
N GLU A 37 7.09 0.36 -1.11
CA GLU A 37 7.77 -0.03 -2.34
C GLU A 37 7.03 -1.14 -3.09
N PHE A 38 6.51 -2.16 -2.39
CA PHE A 38 5.65 -3.17 -3.01
C PHE A 38 4.37 -2.56 -3.60
N THR A 39 3.72 -1.65 -2.88
CA THR A 39 2.54 -0.94 -3.39
C THR A 39 2.87 -0.14 -4.66
N ARG A 40 4.03 0.52 -4.70
CA ARG A 40 4.48 1.24 -5.90
C ARG A 40 4.72 0.28 -7.07
N LYS A 41 5.37 -0.86 -6.82
CA LYS A 41 5.62 -1.90 -7.83
C LYS A 41 4.31 -2.44 -8.41
N ILE A 42 3.39 -2.88 -7.55
CA ILE A 42 2.07 -3.38 -7.94
C ILE A 42 1.34 -2.36 -8.81
N LYS A 43 1.32 -1.08 -8.43
CA LYS A 43 0.69 -0.02 -9.24
C LYS A 43 1.34 0.14 -10.61
N GLY A 44 2.67 0.05 -10.68
CA GLY A 44 3.41 0.09 -11.94
C GLY A 44 3.07 -1.09 -12.85
N ASP A 45 3.03 -2.30 -12.28
CA ASP A 45 2.74 -3.54 -12.99
C ASP A 45 1.27 -3.59 -13.47
N VAL A 46 0.31 -3.12 -12.65
CA VAL A 46 -1.09 -2.91 -13.07
C VAL A 46 -1.17 -1.94 -14.24
N ALA A 47 -0.49 -0.79 -14.17
CA ALA A 47 -0.52 0.19 -15.26
C ALA A 47 0.11 -0.36 -16.56
N ALA A 48 1.14 -1.19 -16.44
CA ALA A 48 1.71 -1.89 -17.60
C ALA A 48 0.71 -2.89 -18.20
N LEU A 49 0.03 -3.66 -17.36
CA LEU A 49 -0.99 -4.62 -17.80
C LEU A 49 -2.20 -3.93 -18.44
N GLN A 50 -2.62 -2.77 -17.92
CA GLN A 50 -3.67 -1.94 -18.53
C GLN A 50 -3.30 -1.49 -19.95
N ARG A 51 -2.03 -1.15 -20.21
CA ARG A 51 -1.57 -0.84 -21.58
C ARG A 51 -1.66 -2.06 -22.50
N VAL A 52 -1.27 -3.23 -22.01
CA VAL A 52 -1.41 -4.49 -22.76
C VAL A 52 -2.87 -4.78 -23.11
N VAL A 53 -3.80 -4.58 -22.17
CA VAL A 53 -5.24 -4.72 -22.40
C VAL A 53 -5.71 -3.74 -23.48
N CYS A 54 -5.30 -2.48 -23.39
CA CYS A 54 -5.61 -1.45 -24.39
C CYS A 54 -5.07 -1.84 -25.78
N ASP A 55 -3.81 -2.24 -25.89
CA ASP A 55 -3.20 -2.61 -27.17
C ASP A 55 -3.87 -3.85 -27.79
N THR A 56 -4.20 -4.85 -26.95
CA THR A 56 -4.74 -6.14 -27.39
C THR A 56 -6.22 -6.06 -27.75
N PHE A 57 -7.01 -5.37 -26.93
CA PHE A 57 -8.48 -5.37 -27.03
C PHE A 57 -9.08 -4.03 -27.44
N GLN A 58 -8.26 -2.98 -27.56
CA GLN A 58 -8.71 -1.60 -27.78
C GLN A 58 -9.66 -1.11 -26.67
N LEU A 59 -9.48 -1.62 -25.45
CA LEU A 59 -10.19 -1.23 -24.24
C LEU A 59 -9.24 -0.42 -23.37
N CYS A 60 -9.29 0.91 -23.49
CA CYS A 60 -8.28 1.82 -22.95
C CYS A 60 -8.84 2.72 -21.85
N GLN A 61 -10.17 2.80 -21.74
CA GLN A 61 -10.89 3.59 -20.76
C GLN A 61 -11.80 2.69 -19.94
N GLU A 62 -11.83 2.88 -18.62
CA GLU A 62 -12.69 2.07 -17.74
C GLU A 62 -14.17 2.26 -18.05
N GLU A 63 -14.52 3.44 -18.58
CA GLU A 63 -15.87 3.83 -18.96
C GLU A 63 -16.45 2.94 -20.07
N GLU A 64 -15.59 2.38 -20.93
CA GLU A 64 -15.97 1.46 -22.02
C GLU A 64 -16.56 0.15 -21.48
N LEU A 65 -16.22 -0.20 -20.24
CA LEU A 65 -16.69 -1.41 -19.57
C LEU A 65 -17.90 -1.17 -18.65
N LEU A 66 -18.45 0.04 -18.57
CA LEU A 66 -19.53 0.37 -17.63
C LEU A 66 -20.77 -0.52 -17.80
N LEU A 67 -21.13 -0.83 -19.05
CA LEU A 67 -22.31 -1.64 -19.34
C LEU A 67 -22.15 -3.09 -18.88
N VAL A 68 -20.92 -3.62 -18.92
CA VAL A 68 -20.62 -5.01 -18.55
C VAL A 68 -20.10 -5.15 -17.13
N ARG A 69 -19.78 -4.05 -16.44
CA ARG A 69 -19.18 -4.06 -15.10
C ARG A 69 -19.96 -4.89 -14.08
N GLN A 70 -21.29 -4.90 -14.17
CA GLN A 70 -22.14 -5.69 -13.27
C GLN A 70 -22.09 -7.19 -13.56
N ASP A 71 -21.77 -7.57 -14.80
CA ASP A 71 -21.68 -8.95 -15.26
C ASP A 71 -20.25 -9.51 -15.11
N LEU A 72 -19.25 -8.63 -14.99
CA LEU A 72 -17.87 -9.02 -14.75
C LEU A 72 -17.70 -9.46 -13.29
N PRO A 73 -17.20 -10.69 -13.03
CA PRO A 73 -16.97 -11.20 -11.68
C PRO A 73 -15.70 -10.58 -11.05
N VAL A 74 -15.67 -9.25 -10.92
CA VAL A 74 -14.57 -8.51 -10.29
C VAL A 74 -14.90 -8.28 -8.82
N ALA A 75 -13.97 -8.65 -7.94
CA ALA A 75 -14.13 -8.43 -6.52
C ALA A 75 -14.20 -6.92 -6.21
N GLN A 76 -15.31 -6.49 -5.61
CA GLN A 76 -15.43 -5.16 -5.02
C GLN A 76 -14.92 -5.25 -3.58
N VAL A 77 -13.71 -4.74 -3.32
CA VAL A 77 -13.07 -4.83 -2.02
C VAL A 77 -13.35 -3.57 -1.19
N PRO A 78 -14.07 -3.67 -0.06
CA PRO A 78 -14.34 -2.55 0.83
C PRO A 78 -13.08 -2.02 1.53
N MET A 79 -13.07 -0.72 1.92
CA MET A 79 -11.93 -0.05 2.62
C MET A 79 -12.36 0.73 3.88
N GLU A 80 -13.57 0.51 4.37
CA GLU A 80 -14.16 1.32 5.45
C GLU A 80 -13.44 1.11 6.78
N GLN A 81 -12.81 -0.05 7.04
CA GLN A 81 -12.09 -0.25 8.29
C GLN A 81 -10.84 0.63 8.34
N CYS A 82 -10.16 0.80 7.20
CA CYS A 82 -9.01 1.70 7.07
C CYS A 82 -9.40 3.18 7.08
N HIS A 83 -10.61 3.54 6.61
CA HIS A 83 -11.11 4.92 6.61
C HIS A 83 -11.98 5.28 7.81
N SER A 84 -12.20 4.33 8.74
CA SER A 84 -13.07 4.53 9.88
C SER A 84 -12.51 5.57 10.86
N ARG A 85 -13.40 6.32 11.53
CA ARG A 85 -12.98 7.25 12.59
C ARG A 85 -12.36 6.54 13.79
N GLY A 86 -12.74 5.28 14.03
CA GLY A 86 -12.17 4.42 15.06
C GLY A 86 -11.14 3.46 14.48
N PHE A 87 -10.11 4.00 13.82
CA PHE A 87 -9.08 3.23 13.14
C PHE A 87 -8.52 2.11 14.03
N GLN A 88 -8.53 0.89 13.49
CA GLN A 88 -7.97 -0.30 14.13
C GLN A 88 -7.01 -0.95 13.15
N ALA A 89 -5.72 -0.98 13.50
CA ALA A 89 -4.67 -1.45 12.59
C ALA A 89 -4.88 -2.90 12.15
N ASP A 90 -5.18 -3.82 13.09
CA ASP A 90 -5.41 -5.24 12.79
C ASP A 90 -6.59 -5.46 11.83
N ALA A 91 -7.64 -4.66 12.02
CA ALA A 91 -8.86 -4.69 11.24
C ALA A 91 -8.59 -4.20 9.81
N CYS A 92 -7.95 -3.03 9.68
CA CYS A 92 -7.52 -2.47 8.40
C CYS A 92 -6.54 -3.39 7.64
N PHE A 93 -5.49 -3.87 8.29
CA PHE A 93 -4.51 -4.77 7.66
C PHE A 93 -5.12 -6.10 7.26
N SER A 94 -6.07 -6.62 8.04
CA SER A 94 -6.84 -7.80 7.64
C SER A 94 -7.72 -7.53 6.42
N GLN A 95 -8.37 -6.36 6.34
CA GLN A 95 -9.16 -5.94 5.18
C GLN A 95 -8.28 -5.82 3.93
N ILE A 96 -7.10 -5.18 4.02
CA ILE A 96 -6.14 -5.06 2.92
C ILE A 96 -5.68 -6.44 2.44
N ARG A 97 -5.22 -7.31 3.34
CA ARG A 97 -4.76 -8.66 3.01
C ARG A 97 -5.85 -9.49 2.32
N ASN A 98 -7.08 -9.43 2.83
CA ASN A 98 -8.20 -10.16 2.23
C ASN A 98 -8.57 -9.58 0.86
N GLY A 99 -8.46 -8.26 0.69
CA GLY A 99 -8.63 -7.57 -0.58
C GLY A 99 -7.64 -8.00 -1.65
N LEU A 100 -6.35 -7.98 -1.33
CA LEU A 100 -5.29 -8.44 -2.24
C LEU A 100 -5.49 -9.88 -2.68
N ARG A 101 -5.89 -10.77 -1.75
CA ARG A 101 -6.25 -12.15 -2.07
C ARG A 101 -7.45 -12.26 -3.01
N ALA A 102 -8.46 -11.40 -2.86
CA ALA A 102 -9.60 -11.38 -3.76
C ALA A 102 -9.19 -10.95 -5.18
N TYR A 103 -8.34 -9.92 -5.31
CA TYR A 103 -7.80 -9.49 -6.59
C TYR A 103 -6.91 -10.54 -7.26
N HIS A 104 -6.17 -11.33 -6.50
CA HIS A 104 -5.43 -12.48 -7.04
C HIS A 104 -6.34 -13.45 -7.81
N GLY A 105 -7.57 -13.68 -7.33
CA GLY A 105 -8.58 -14.47 -8.04
C GLY A 105 -9.01 -13.83 -9.36
N SER A 106 -9.22 -12.51 -9.39
CA SER A 106 -9.55 -11.78 -10.62
C SER A 106 -8.40 -11.80 -11.64
N LEU A 107 -7.14 -11.75 -11.18
CA LEU A 107 -5.97 -11.84 -12.07
C LEU A 107 -5.87 -13.21 -12.77
N ALA A 108 -6.36 -14.29 -12.15
CA ALA A 108 -6.40 -15.59 -12.80
C ALA A 108 -7.35 -15.61 -14.02
N ALA A 109 -8.42 -14.81 -14.01
CA ALA A 109 -9.28 -14.63 -15.18
C ALA A 109 -8.57 -13.79 -16.27
N VAL A 110 -7.82 -12.76 -15.88
CA VAL A 110 -7.01 -11.96 -16.82
C VAL A 110 -5.94 -12.81 -17.51
N LEU A 111 -5.33 -13.75 -16.79
CA LEU A 111 -4.36 -14.70 -17.33
C LEU A 111 -4.93 -15.51 -18.51
N GLN A 112 -6.21 -15.91 -18.43
CA GLN A 112 -6.89 -16.65 -19.50
C GLN A 112 -7.15 -15.78 -20.74
N LEU A 113 -7.35 -14.47 -20.55
CA LEU A 113 -7.58 -13.51 -21.64
C LEU A 113 -6.28 -13.07 -22.33
N LEU A 114 -5.17 -13.05 -21.58
CA LEU A 114 -3.86 -12.57 -22.05
C LEU A 114 -2.77 -13.65 -21.97
N PRO A 115 -2.91 -14.81 -22.64
CA PRO A 115 -1.94 -15.91 -22.53
C PRO A 115 -0.55 -15.52 -23.01
N ALA A 116 -0.44 -14.61 -24.00
CA ALA A 116 0.84 -14.09 -24.48
C ALA A 116 1.59 -13.22 -23.46
N HIS A 117 0.89 -12.75 -22.41
CA HIS A 117 1.44 -11.89 -21.35
C HIS A 117 1.34 -12.55 -19.98
N ALA A 118 1.29 -13.89 -19.93
CA ALA A 118 1.13 -14.67 -18.71
C ALA A 118 2.14 -14.29 -17.62
N GLY A 119 3.43 -14.14 -17.98
CA GLY A 119 4.47 -13.77 -17.03
C GLY A 119 4.25 -12.41 -16.35
N ALA A 120 3.62 -11.45 -17.03
CA ALA A 120 3.29 -10.15 -16.43
C ALA A 120 2.16 -10.28 -15.40
N VAL A 121 1.16 -11.10 -15.70
CA VAL A 121 0.03 -11.38 -14.78
C VAL A 121 0.51 -12.20 -13.57
N GLU A 122 1.35 -13.21 -13.78
CA GLU A 122 1.94 -14.03 -12.72
C GLU A 122 2.86 -13.21 -11.81
N THR A 123 3.67 -12.30 -12.38
CA THR A 123 4.49 -11.37 -11.59
C THR A 123 3.61 -10.53 -10.67
N LEU A 124 2.55 -9.92 -11.21
CA LEU A 124 1.62 -9.12 -10.44
C LEU A 124 0.89 -9.93 -9.35
N GLN A 125 0.56 -11.19 -9.62
CA GLN A 125 0.01 -12.12 -8.62
C GLN A 125 0.99 -12.39 -7.48
N LEU A 126 2.27 -12.61 -7.80
CA LEU A 126 3.33 -12.82 -6.82
C LEU A 126 3.55 -11.57 -5.96
N ASP A 127 3.57 -10.39 -6.56
CA ASP A 127 3.73 -9.14 -5.81
C ASP A 127 2.54 -8.87 -4.87
N ALA A 128 1.32 -9.18 -5.31
CA ALA A 128 0.14 -9.03 -4.47
C ALA A 128 0.04 -10.06 -3.34
N ALA A 129 0.81 -11.16 -3.43
CA ALA A 129 0.88 -12.20 -2.40
C ALA A 129 1.96 -11.95 -1.33
N ASN A 130 2.92 -11.06 -1.60
CA ASN A 130 4.02 -10.68 -0.70
C ASN A 130 3.68 -9.44 0.15
#